data_AF-A0A953SI25-F1
#
_entry.id   AF-A0A953SI25-F1
#
_cell.length_a   1.000
_cell.length_b   1.000
_cell.length_c   1.000
_cell.angle_alpha   90.00
_cell.angle_beta   90.00
_cell.angle_gamma   90.00
#
_symmetry.space_group_name_H-M   'P 1'
#
loop_
_entity.id
_entity.type
_entity.pdbx_description
1 polymer ?
#
loop_
_entity_poly.entity_id
_entity_poly.type
_entity_poly.pdbx_seq_one_letter_code
_entity_poly.pdbx_strand_id
1 'polypeptide(L)'
;MEQKTGIVATLAIIAAAASYLLTFSGHPISGLLAALAAILLGIFGFIMAASPRVGGGILSIIAIILGVLAIGIAILGLIGIIIF
;
A
#
# COMPACT_ATOMS: atom_id res chain seq x y z
N MET A 1 -19.63 -8.51 -8.34
CA MET A 1 -19.00 -7.44 -7.50
C MET A 1 -17.70 -7.96 -6.88
N GLU A 2 -17.69 -9.20 -6.37
CA GLU A 2 -16.53 -9.85 -5.75
C GLU A 2 -15.22 -9.80 -6.57
N GLN A 3 -15.29 -10.04 -7.89
CA GLN A 3 -14.09 -10.02 -8.73
C GLN A 3 -13.46 -8.63 -8.84
N LYS A 4 -14.27 -7.56 -8.84
CA LYS A 4 -13.77 -6.18 -8.90
C LYS A 4 -13.03 -5.79 -7.61
N THR A 5 -13.58 -6.17 -6.46
CA THR A 5 -12.93 -6.00 -5.14
C THR A 5 -11.60 -6.74 -5.04
N GLY A 6 -11.50 -7.95 -5.60
CA GLY A 6 -10.24 -8.70 -5.63
C GLY A 6 -9.15 -8.03 -6.46
N ILE A 7 -9.51 -7.43 -7.61
CA ILE A 7 -8.56 -6.71 -8.45
C ILE A 7 -8.02 -5.47 -7.72
N VAL A 8 -8.90 -4.67 -7.12
CA VAL A 8 -8.49 -3.46 -6.39
C VAL A 8 -7.58 -3.81 -5.20
N ALA A 9 -7.93 -4.85 -4.44
CA ALA A 9 -7.11 -5.33 -3.33
C ALA A 9 -5.73 -5.82 -3.80
N THR A 10 -5.70 -6.54 -4.93
CA THR A 10 -4.44 -6.99 -5.54
C THR A 10 -3.56 -5.81 -5.95
N LEU A 11 -4.14 -4.79 -6.60
CA LEU A 11 -3.41 -3.57 -6.98
C LEU A 11 -2.88 -2.82 -5.75
N ALA A 12 -3.66 -2.79 -4.65
CA ALA A 12 -3.21 -2.20 -3.40
C ALA A 12 -1.98 -2.93 -2.83
N ILE A 13 -1.97 -4.26 -2.85
CA ILE A 13 -0.81 -5.05 -2.42
C ILE A 13 0.41 -4.80 -3.32
N ILE A 14 0.23 -4.77 -4.64
CA ILE A 14 1.31 -4.48 -5.58
C ILE A 14 1.90 -3.09 -5.32
N ALA A 15 1.05 -2.09 -5.10
CA ALA A 15 1.49 -0.74 -4.76
C ALA A 15 2.26 -0.70 -3.42
N ALA A 16 1.80 -1.44 -2.41
CA ALA A 16 2.51 -1.56 -1.13
C ALA A 16 3.89 -2.19 -1.32
N ALA A 17 3.99 -3.30 -2.06
CA ALA A 17 5.26 -3.95 -2.37
C ALA A 17 6.22 -3.02 -3.14
N ALA A 18 5.70 -2.33 -4.17
CA ALA A 18 6.46 -1.36 -4.94
C ALA A 18 7.01 -0.22 -4.05
N SER A 19 6.25 0.23 -3.06
CA SER A 19 6.71 1.24 -2.11
C SER A 19 7.98 0.83 -1.36
N TYR A 20 8.02 -0.39 -0.83
CA TYR A 20 9.20 -0.92 -0.15
C TYR A 20 10.39 -1.00 -1.10
N LEU A 21 10.19 -1.55 -2.29
CA LEU A 21 11.25 -1.69 -3.29
C LEU A 21 11.84 -0.33 -3.69
N LEU A 22 10.99 0.66 -3.96
CA LEU A 22 11.42 2.02 -4.33
C LEU A 22 12.18 2.69 -3.19
N THR A 23 11.70 2.55 -1.96
CA THR A 23 12.37 3.09 -0.77
C THR A 23 13.76 2.50 -0.59
N PHE A 24 13.90 1.18 -0.63
CA PHE A 24 15.20 0.51 -0.50
C PHE A 24 16.10 0.65 -1.72
N SER A 25 15.55 1.02 -2.88
CA SER A 25 16.31 1.35 -4.10
C SER A 25 16.77 2.81 -4.14
N GLY A 26 16.71 3.53 -3.01
CA GLY A 26 17.19 4.91 -2.91
C GLY A 26 16.22 5.97 -3.44
N HIS A 27 14.96 5.61 -3.68
CA HIS A 27 13.93 6.55 -4.12
C HIS A 27 12.79 6.64 -3.07
N PRO A 28 13.06 7.12 -1.85
CA PRO A 28 12.06 7.15 -0.76
C PRO A 28 10.87 8.05 -1.08
N ILE A 29 11.02 9.09 -1.91
CA ILE A 29 9.90 9.95 -2.31
C ILE A 29 8.90 9.17 -3.18
N SER A 30 9.38 8.44 -4.20
CA SER A 30 8.47 7.61 -5.02
C SER A 30 7.94 6.41 -4.22
N GLY A 31 8.74 5.88 -3.30
CA GLY A 31 8.29 4.91 -2.29
C GLY A 31 7.12 5.43 -1.46
N LEU A 32 7.21 6.66 -0.94
CA LEU A 32 6.15 7.30 -0.17
C LEU A 32 4.86 7.48 -1.00
N LEU A 33 4.98 7.93 -2.25
CA LEU A 33 3.84 8.07 -3.15
C LEU A 33 3.16 6.72 -3.43
N ALA A 34 3.95 5.66 -3.64
CA ALA A 34 3.42 4.32 -3.82
C ALA A 34 2.73 3.78 -2.55
N ALA A 35 3.24 4.12 -1.35
CA ALA A 35 2.60 3.75 -0.08
C ALA A 35 1.22 4.42 0.07
N LEU A 36 1.13 5.71 -0.27
CA LEU A 36 -0.12 6.46 -0.25
C LEU A 36 -1.13 5.86 -1.25
N ALA A 37 -0.69 5.54 -2.46
CA ALA A 37 -1.53 4.87 -3.46
C ALA A 37 -2.03 3.51 -2.96
N ALA A 38 -1.19 2.72 -2.29
CA ALA A 38 -1.56 1.44 -1.70
C ALA A 38 -2.66 1.58 -0.64
N ILE A 39 -2.54 2.57 0.25
CA ILE A 39 -3.56 2.85 1.26
C ILE A 39 -4.87 3.26 0.60
N LEU A 40 -4.84 4.19 -0.36
CA LEU A 40 -6.05 4.66 -1.04
C LEU A 40 -6.77 3.53 -1.79
N LEU A 41 -6.02 2.69 -2.52
CA LEU A 41 -6.55 1.52 -3.21
C LEU A 41 -7.09 0.49 -2.22
N GLY A 42 -6.39 0.24 -1.11
CA GLY A 42 -6.85 -0.64 -0.05
C GLY A 42 -8.15 -0.15 0.59
N ILE A 43 -8.25 1.14 0.90
CA ILE A 43 -9.50 1.75 1.42
C ILE A 43 -10.63 1.56 0.41
N PHE A 44 -10.40 1.83 -0.87
CA PHE A 44 -11.41 1.67 -1.91
C PHE A 44 -11.85 0.20 -2.05
N GLY A 45 -10.89 -0.73 -2.09
CA GLY A 45 -11.16 -2.17 -2.14
C GLY A 45 -11.92 -2.68 -0.92
N PHE A 46 -11.64 -2.12 0.26
CA PHE A 46 -12.35 -2.44 1.49
C PHE A 46 -13.78 -1.91 1.49
N ILE A 47 -14.00 -0.65 1.09
CA ILE A 47 -15.35 -0.06 0.99
C ILE A 47 -16.20 -0.82 -0.03
N MET A 48 -15.61 -1.24 -1.15
CA MET A 48 -16.32 -2.06 -2.15
C MET A 48 -16.60 -3.49 -1.66
N ALA A 49 -15.81 -4.00 -0.70
CA ALA A 49 -16.04 -5.30 -0.10
C ALA A 49 -17.17 -5.16 0.92
N ALA A 50 -18.40 -5.45 0.49
CA ALA A 50 -19.62 -5.36 1.29
C ALA A 50 -19.51 -5.99 2.70
N SER A 51 -18.59 -6.93 2.92
CA SER A 51 -18.12 -7.29 4.25
C SER A 51 -16.64 -7.70 4.25
N PRO A 52 -15.94 -7.59 5.40
CA PRO A 52 -14.56 -8.07 5.54
C PRO A 52 -14.40 -9.57 5.28
N ARG A 53 -15.48 -10.36 5.34
CA ARG A 53 -15.44 -11.81 5.12
C ARG A 53 -15.35 -12.18 3.64
N VAL A 54 -15.59 -11.23 2.74
CA VAL A 54 -15.38 -11.40 1.30
C VAL A 54 -13.89 -11.29 1.01
N GLY A 55 -13.33 -12.19 0.21
CA GLY A 55 -11.87 -12.32 0.03
C GLY A 55 -11.13 -11.02 -0.30
N GLY A 56 -11.76 -10.10 -1.04
CA GLY A 56 -11.18 -8.78 -1.34
C GLY A 56 -11.06 -7.84 -0.12
N GLY A 57 -11.92 -8.00 0.89
CA GLY A 57 -11.93 -7.15 2.09
C GLY A 57 -10.72 -7.40 2.99
N ILE A 58 -10.40 -8.66 3.29
CA ILE A 58 -9.21 -9.01 4.09
C ILE A 58 -7.93 -8.58 3.38
N LEU A 59 -7.82 -8.85 2.07
CA LEU A 59 -6.66 -8.44 1.28
C LEU A 59 -6.48 -6.92 1.28
N SER A 60 -7.58 -6.18 1.21
CA SER A 60 -7.56 -4.71 1.30
C SER A 60 -7.06 -4.21 2.66
N ILE A 61 -7.50 -4.83 3.76
CA ILE A 61 -7.01 -4.49 5.11
C ILE A 61 -5.50 -4.73 5.21
N ILE A 62 -5.02 -5.89 4.74
CA ILE A 62 -3.59 -6.22 4.74
C ILE A 62 -2.83 -5.18 3.93
N ALA A 63 -3.31 -4.81 2.74
CA ALA A 63 -2.68 -3.79 1.91
C ALA A 63 -2.59 -2.43 2.60
N ILE A 64 -3.63 -2.01 3.33
CA ILE A 64 -3.62 -0.76 4.11
C ILE A 64 -2.54 -0.82 5.20
N ILE A 65 -2.49 -1.91 5.97
CA ILE A 65 -1.50 -2.08 7.05
C ILE A 65 -0.08 -2.01 6.48
N LEU A 66 0.18 -2.73 5.38
CA LEU A 66 1.47 -2.69 4.70
C LEU A 66 1.78 -1.28 4.18
N GLY A 67 0.82 -0.58 3.60
CA GLY A 67 0.99 0.81 3.16
C GLY A 67 1.36 1.76 4.30
N VAL A 68 0.71 1.64 5.46
CA VAL A 68 1.03 2.46 6.65
C VAL A 68 2.45 2.19 7.14
N LEU A 69 2.86 0.93 7.22
CA LEU A 69 4.23 0.57 7.58
C LEU A 69 5.23 1.10 6.54
N ALA A 70 4.90 1.00 5.25
CA ALA A 70 5.74 1.50 4.16
C ALA A 70 5.93 3.02 4.21
N ILE A 71 4.92 3.80 4.63
CA ILE A 71 5.09 5.24 4.90
C ILE A 71 6.19 5.47 5.94
N GLY A 72 6.15 4.73 7.06
CA GLY A 72 7.18 4.84 8.11
C GLY A 72 8.58 4.55 7.58
N ILE A 73 8.74 3.48 6.80
CA ILE A 73 10.03 3.13 6.17
C ILE A 73 10.45 4.20 5.15
N ALA A 74 9.54 4.70 4.32
CA ALA A 74 9.83 5.74 3.33
C ALA A 74 10.29 7.04 4.00
N ILE A 75 9.69 7.42 5.13
CA ILE A 75 10.12 8.57 5.92
C ILE A 75 11.53 8.34 6.48
N LEU A 76 11.81 7.17 7.06
CA LEU A 76 13.15 6.83 7.55
C LEU A 76 14.19 6.87 6.42
N GLY A 77 13.85 6.34 5.24
CA GLY A 77 14.70 6.41 4.06
C GLY A 77 14.94 7.85 3.58
N LEU A 78 13.90 8.69 3.59
CA LEU A 78 14.02 10.10 3.25
C LEU A 78 14.94 10.85 4.22
N ILE A 79 14.79 10.61 5.53
CA ILE A 79 15.68 11.16 6.55
C ILE A 79 17.12 10.69 6.31
N GLY A 80 17.31 9.41 5.98
CA GLY A 80 18.62 8.85 5.64
C GLY A 80 19.32 9.61 4.51
N ILE A 81 18.60 9.91 3.42
CA ILE A 81 19.15 10.69 2.29
C ILE A 81 19.48 12.13 2.66
N ILE A 82 18.76 12.73 3.62
CA ILE A 82 18.99 14.12 4.02
C ILE A 82 20.20 14.23 4.95
N ILE A 83 20.44 13.21 5.79
CA ILE A 83 21.48 13.24 6.82
C ILE A 83 22.83 12.73 6.31
N PHE A 84 22.85 11.72 5.44
CA PHE A 84 24.05 11.04 4.95
C PHE A 84 24.29 11.30 3.46
#